data_AF-A0A4V2XGC9-F1
#
_entry.id   AF-A0A4V2XGC9-F1
#
_cell.length_a   1.000
_cell.length_b   1.000
_cell.length_c   1.000
_cell.angle_alpha   90.00
_cell.angle_beta   90.00
_cell.angle_gamma   90.00
#
_symmetry.space_group_name_H-M   'P 1'
#
loop_
_entity.id
_entity.type
_entity.pdbx_description
1 polymer ?
#
loop_
_entity_poly.entity_id
_entity_poly.type
_entity_poly.pdbx_seq_one_letter_code
_entity_poly.pdbx_strand_id
1 'polypeptide(L)' 'MAYRYRPHISLVGLIYLIIGVFVAWDRGYINESLIERVISALLAIFLWVLVLLGVDFHIDF' A
#
# COMPACT_ATOMS: atom_id res chain seq x y z
N MET A 1 25.70 -2.65 22.51
CA MET A 1 24.45 -3.45 22.53
C MET A 1 23.70 -3.17 21.24
N ALA A 2 23.91 -3.99 20.21
CA ALA A 2 23.32 -3.80 18.89
C ALA A 2 22.05 -4.65 18.79
N TYR A 3 20.89 -4.00 18.75
CA TYR A 3 19.61 -4.65 18.50
C TYR A 3 19.59 -5.12 17.04
N ARG A 4 20.06 -6.34 16.78
CA ARG A 4 19.84 -7.01 15.50
C ARG A 4 18.36 -7.38 15.43
N TYR A 5 17.54 -6.43 14.99
CA TYR A 5 16.21 -6.70 14.47
C TYR A 5 16.42 -7.59 13.24
N ARG A 6 16.40 -8.91 13.42
CA ARG A 6 16.16 -9.83 12.31
C ARG A 6 14.67 -9.70 12.02
N PRO A 7 14.25 -9.10 10.90
CA PRO A 7 12.86 -9.13 10.51
C PRO A 7 12.65 -10.53 9.94
N HIS A 8 12.55 -11.53 10.82
CA HIS A 8 11.79 -12.70 10.46
C HIS A 8 10.38 -12.16 10.32
N ILE A 9 9.98 -11.86 9.08
CA ILE A 9 8.56 -11.79 8.73
C ILE A 9 8.01 -13.12 9.21
N SER A 10 7.42 -13.09 10.40
CA SER A 10 6.80 -14.25 10.98
C SER A 10 5.72 -14.65 9.99
N LEU A 11 5.61 -15.94 9.70
CA LEU A 11 4.59 -16.48 8.81
C LEU A 11 3.19 -15.95 9.22
N VAL A 12 3.01 -15.70 10.52
CA VAL A 12 1.88 -15.00 11.13
C VAL A 12 1.66 -13.59 10.58
N GLY A 13 2.70 -12.78 10.42
CA GLY A 13 2.62 -11.43 9.84
C GLY A 13 2.27 -11.45 8.35
N LEU A 14 2.78 -12.43 7.60
CA LEU A 14 2.41 -12.61 6.19
C LEU A 14 0.93 -13.02 6.07
N ILE A 15 0.49 -13.97 6.89
CA ILE A 15 -0.91 -14.39 6.96
C ILE A 15 -1.81 -13.23 7.38
N TYR A 16 -1.39 -12.42 8.35
CA TYR A 16 -2.14 -11.24 8.78
C TYR A 16 -2.30 -10.21 7.65
N LEU A 17 -1.26 -9.99 6.84
CA LEU A 17 -1.33 -9.13 5.66
C LEU A 17 -2.32 -9.67 4.62
N ILE A 18 -2.25 -10.97 4.32
CA ILE A 18 -3.15 -11.63 3.38
C ILE A 18 -4.60 -11.56 3.86
N ILE A 19 -4.83 -11.85 5.14
CA ILE A 19 -6.17 -11.78 5.76
C ILE A 19 -6.66 -10.32 5.78
N GLY A 20 -5.81 -9.35 6.08
CA GLY A 20 -6.19 -7.93 6.04
C GLY A 20 -6.65 -7.48 4.64
N VAL A 21 -5.95 -7.92 3.60
CA VAL A 21 -6.32 -7.68 2.20
C VAL A 21 -7.63 -8.39 1.85
N PHE A 22 -7.80 -9.64 2.28
CA PHE A 22 -9.00 -10.42 2.01
C PHE A 22 -10.23 -9.91 2.78
N VAL A 23 -10.07 -9.55 4.06
CA VAL A 23 -11.13 -8.99 4.90
C VAL A 23 -11.55 -7.62 4.38
N ALA A 24 -10.63 -6.80 3.87
CA ALA A 24 -10.99 -5.57 3.18
C ALA A 24 -11.86 -5.85 1.94
N TRP A 25 -11.59 -6.94 1.22
CA TRP A 25 -12.37 -7.39 0.06
C TRP A 25 -13.74 -7.99 0.43
N ASP A 26 -13.78 -8.83 1.47
CA ASP A 26 -14.91 -9.68 1.84
C ASP A 26 -15.96 -8.95 2.70
N ARG A 27 -15.57 -7.96 3.51
CA ARG A 27 -16.50 -7.27 4.43
C ARG A 27 -17.64 -6.51 3.75
N GLY A 28 -17.65 -6.38 2.41
CA GLY A 28 -18.77 -5.77 1.68
C GLY A 28 -19.08 -4.31 2.03
N TYR A 29 -18.21 -3.64 2.80
CA TYR A 29 -18.24 -2.20 3.08
C TYR A 29 -17.65 -1.38 1.94
N ILE A 30 -17.00 -2.05 0.99
CA ILE A 30 -16.32 -1.43 -0.14
C ILE A 30 -17.15 -1.68 -1.40
N ASN A 31 -18.02 -0.72 -1.72
CA ASN A 31 -18.38 -0.52 -3.13
C ASN A 31 -17.08 -0.26 -3.90
N GLU A 32 -17.01 -0.70 -5.16
CA GLU A 32 -15.87 -0.46 -6.06
C GLU A 32 -15.37 0.99 -5.99
N SER A 33 -16.29 1.94 -5.81
CA SER A 33 -16.02 3.37 -5.61
C SER A 33 -15.21 3.73 -4.36
N LEU A 34 -15.36 3.01 -3.24
CA LEU A 34 -14.56 3.23 -2.03
C LEU A 34 -13.14 2.67 -2.19
N ILE A 35 -12.97 1.52 -2.86
CA ILE A 35 -11.65 0.95 -3.18
C ILE A 35 -10.91 1.89 -4.12
N GLU A 36 -11.58 2.38 -5.16
CA GLU A 36 -11.02 3.33 -6.12
C GLU A 36 -10.57 4.61 -5.41
N ARG A 37 -11.40 5.12 -4.49
CA ARG A 37 -11.10 6.34 -3.75
C ARG A 37 -9.93 6.18 -2.78
N VAL A 38 -9.80 5.03 -2.11
CA VAL A 38 -8.65 4.73 -1.25
C VAL A 38 -7.37 4.57 -2.07
N ILE A 39 -7.43 3.81 -3.18
CA ILE A 39 -6.29 3.64 -4.08
C ILE A 39 -5.87 5.00 -4.67
N SER A 40 -6.82 5.81 -5.14
CA SER A 40 -6.57 7.14 -5.70
C SER A 40 -5.98 8.09 -4.66
N ALA A 41 -6.45 8.05 -3.41
CA ALA A 41 -5.87 8.83 -2.32
C ALA A 41 -4.41 8.41 -2.01
N LEU A 42 -4.14 7.11 -1.94
CA LEU A 42 -2.78 6.58 -1.77
C LEU A 42 -1.88 6.99 -2.94
N LEU A 43 -2.39 6.87 -4.17
CA LEU A 43 -1.67 7.22 -5.38
C LEU A 43 -1.39 8.72 -5.44
N ALA A 44 -2.33 9.57 -5.03
CA ALA A 44 -2.15 11.02 -4.94
C ALA A 44 -1.06 11.41 -3.93
N ILE A 45 -1.04 10.77 -2.75
CA ILE A 45 0.05 10.98 -1.76
C ILE A 45 1.38 10.53 -2.35
N PHE A 46 1.41 9.38 -3.03
CA PHE A 46 2.62 8.84 -3.64
C PHE A 46 3.13 9.76 -4.75
N LEU A 47 2.24 10.20 -5.64
CA LEU A 47 2.54 11.15 -6.70
C LEU A 47 3.05 12.48 -6.14
N TRP A 48 2.47 12.99 -5.06
CA TRP A 48 2.94 14.22 -4.42
C TRP A 48 4.39 14.08 -3.91
N VAL A 49 4.69 12.98 -3.23
CA VAL A 49 6.07 12.67 -2.80
C VAL A 49 7.00 12.48 -3.99
N LEU A 50 6.52 11.83 -5.05
CA LEU A 50 7.30 11.49 -6.24
C LEU A 50 7.65 12.73 -7.07
N VAL A 51 6.71 13.68 -7.17
CA VAL A 51 6.92 15.02 -7.74
C VAL A 51 7.95 15.79 -6.91
N LEU A 52 7.86 15.76 -5.58
CA LEU A 52 8.85 16.40 -4.70
C LEU A 52 10.24 15.73 -4.78
N LEU A 53 10.28 14.43 -5.09
CA LEU A 53 11.51 13.69 -5.33
C LEU A 53 12.13 13.99 -6.70
N GLY A 54 11.47 14.78 -7.55
CA GLY A 54 11.92 15.11 -8.90
C GLY A 54 11.82 13.94 -9.87
N VAL A 55 10.95 12.96 -9.59
CA VAL A 55 10.65 11.90 -10.54
C VAL A 55 9.67 12.45 -11.57
N ASP A 56 10.25 13.01 -12.63
CA ASP A 56 9.55 13.32 -13.85
C ASP A 56 9.14 12.02 -14.53
N PHE A 57 7.84 11.72 -14.54
CA PHE A 57 7.26 10.73 -15.44
C PHE A 57 7.25 11.30 -16.86
N HIS A 58 8.41 11.32 -17.51
CA HIS A 58 8.47 11.51 -18.96
C HIS A 58 7.86 10.28 -19.62
N ILE A 59 6.59 10.39 -19.99
CA ILE A 59 5.95 9.49 -20.94
C ILE A 59 6.29 10.07 -22.31
N ASP A 60 7.46 9.71 -22.85
CA ASP A 60 7.84 10.06 -24.21
C ASP A 60 7.00 9.25 -25.20
N PHE A 61 6.31 9.94 -26.10
CA PHE A 61 5.49 9.39 -27.20
C PHE A 61 6.03 9.88 -28.54
#